data_AF-A0A4Q6BPH0-F1
#
_entry.id   AF-A0A4Q6BPH0-F1
#
_cell.length_a   1.000
_cell.length_b   1.000
_cell.length_c   1.000
_cell.angle_alpha   90.00
_cell.angle_beta   90.00
_cell.angle_gamma   90.00
#
_symmetry.space_group_name_H-M   'P 1'
#
loop_
_entity.id
_entity.type
_entity.pdbx_description
1 polymer ?
#
loop_
_entity_poly.entity_id
_entity_poly.type
_entity_poly.pdbx_seq_one_letter_code
_entity_poly.pdbx_strand_id
1 'polypeptide(L)'
;AEFYFACKDAGIKPIVGMDVYMAPKSRLAKGEDREAAQMPNKRLVLLAQNQEGYKNLCKLSSIGYQEGFYYKPRIDFDVLKEYSSDLICLSGNSRGEIAHWLEKFGEEEALKRVREMQAMFPERFYLELNRTGGPEWDRINKFYVEASKITGTPLIAANNVHYIAQDDQVAQEVLICIGSNKTLQDESRFKLGSDQFYFKSGEQMHQLFKDIPGACDRTLEIAERCDVKFKIKDDSGKAIYHLPTFPTQNGVPVTDDIRKRAFEGLELRYKEAAGRGETVPEEKKPDYVKRMDYELGIIDKMGFSSYFLIVMDFINWAKDHGIPVGPGRGSGAGSLVAFSLRITDLDPMPYSLLFERFLNPERISMPDFDIDFCQERRQEVIR
;
A
#
# COMPACT_ATOMS: atom_id res chain seq x y z
N ALA A 1 2.59 -5.58 -0.48
CA ALA A 1 2.50 -6.55 -1.60
C ALA A 1 3.69 -7.50 -1.61
N GLU A 2 4.93 -6.99 -1.58
CA GLU A 2 6.17 -7.80 -1.56
C GLU A 2 6.17 -8.94 -0.54
N PHE A 3 5.96 -8.62 0.76
CA PHE A 3 5.88 -9.63 1.83
C PHE A 3 4.88 -10.76 1.53
N TYR A 4 3.68 -10.41 1.06
CA TYR A 4 2.64 -11.39 0.77
C TYR A 4 3.06 -12.37 -0.33
N PHE A 5 3.57 -11.86 -1.46
CA PHE A 5 3.99 -12.73 -2.57
C PHE A 5 5.23 -13.55 -2.24
N ALA A 6 6.21 -12.95 -1.55
CA ALA A 6 7.38 -13.70 -1.08
C ALA A 6 7.00 -14.87 -0.17
N CYS A 7 6.06 -14.67 0.77
CA CYS A 7 5.53 -15.77 1.59
C CYS A 7 4.83 -16.84 0.73
N LYS A 8 3.97 -16.42 -0.21
CA LYS A 8 3.23 -17.37 -1.07
C LYS A 8 4.17 -18.20 -1.95
N ASP A 9 5.20 -17.59 -2.51
CA ASP A 9 6.21 -18.27 -3.33
C ASP A 9 7.03 -19.28 -2.49
N ALA A 10 7.23 -18.99 -1.20
CA ALA A 10 7.87 -19.90 -0.25
C ALA A 10 6.91 -20.93 0.40
N GLY A 11 5.62 -20.96 0.02
CA GLY A 11 4.63 -21.86 0.63
C GLY A 11 4.25 -21.50 2.08
N ILE A 12 4.54 -20.27 2.52
CA ILE A 12 4.24 -19.75 3.86
C ILE A 12 2.93 -18.98 3.82
N LYS A 13 2.07 -19.13 4.84
CA LYS A 13 0.84 -18.34 4.97
C LYS A 13 1.17 -16.93 5.47
N PRO A 14 0.95 -15.86 4.68
CA PRO A 14 1.18 -14.50 5.15
C PRO A 14 0.05 -14.03 6.07
N ILE A 15 0.41 -13.37 7.17
CA ILE A 15 -0.53 -12.61 8.01
C ILE A 15 -0.18 -11.14 7.86
N VAL A 16 -1.12 -10.34 7.36
CA VAL A 16 -0.91 -8.91 7.15
C VAL A 16 -1.42 -8.15 8.37
N GLY A 17 -0.57 -7.30 8.93
CA GLY A 17 -0.88 -6.52 10.12
C GLY A 17 -0.15 -5.18 10.15
N MET A 18 -0.37 -4.44 11.23
CA MET A 18 0.21 -3.14 11.47
C MET A 18 0.38 -2.89 12.98
N ASP A 19 1.58 -2.47 13.39
CA ASP A 19 1.84 -1.90 14.72
C ASP A 19 1.54 -0.39 14.66
N VAL A 20 0.35 0.00 15.09
CA VAL A 20 -0.15 1.38 14.97
C VAL A 20 0.32 2.23 16.14
N TYR A 21 0.68 3.48 15.87
CA TYR A 21 0.87 4.48 16.91
C TYR A 21 -0.45 5.11 17.30
N MET A 22 -0.80 5.06 18.58
CA MET A 22 -1.96 5.73 19.15
C MET A 22 -1.55 7.10 19.69
N ALA A 23 -2.29 8.13 19.29
CA ALA A 23 -2.17 9.45 19.87
C ALA A 23 -2.61 9.41 21.36
N PRO A 24 -1.98 10.18 22.26
CA PRO A 24 -2.39 10.24 23.66
C PRO A 24 -3.83 10.73 23.86
N LYS A 25 -4.28 11.66 23.01
CA LYS A 25 -5.62 12.27 23.02
C LYS A 25 -6.26 12.17 21.63
N SER A 26 -6.00 13.14 20.75
CA SER A 26 -6.48 13.17 19.36
C SER A 26 -5.32 13.07 18.37
N ARG A 27 -5.55 12.44 17.22
CA ARG A 27 -4.58 12.39 16.12
C ARG A 27 -4.28 13.77 15.53
N LEU A 28 -5.26 14.68 15.56
CA LEU A 28 -5.18 16.04 15.02
C LEU A 28 -4.38 17.00 15.91
N ALA A 29 -4.18 16.62 17.18
CA ALA A 29 -3.47 17.46 18.13
C ALA A 29 -1.97 17.57 17.77
N LYS A 30 -1.52 18.80 17.51
CA LYS A 30 -0.13 19.18 17.28
C LYS A 30 0.26 20.26 18.30
N GLY A 31 1.20 19.95 19.20
CA GLY A 31 2.03 20.97 19.85
C GLY A 31 1.48 21.81 21.01
N GLU A 32 0.31 21.56 21.60
CA GLU A 32 -0.18 22.42 22.71
C GLU A 32 0.20 21.95 24.13
N ASP A 33 0.69 20.72 24.29
CA ASP A 33 0.91 20.13 25.59
C ASP A 33 2.33 19.53 25.63
N ARG A 34 3.28 20.21 26.30
CA ARG A 34 4.65 19.70 26.48
C ARG A 34 4.64 18.31 27.11
N GLU A 35 3.65 17.99 27.93
CA GLU A 35 3.45 16.64 28.49
C GLU A 35 3.06 15.64 27.39
N ALA A 36 2.10 15.96 26.51
CA ALA A 36 1.68 15.05 25.43
C ALA A 36 2.78 14.83 24.37
N ALA A 37 3.69 15.78 24.17
CA ALA A 37 4.88 15.62 23.33
C ALA A 37 5.96 14.74 23.98
N GLN A 38 5.99 14.67 25.32
CA GLN A 38 6.89 13.80 26.08
C GLN A 38 6.33 12.39 26.29
N MET A 39 5.01 12.19 26.17
CA MET A 39 4.42 10.86 26.28
C MET A 39 4.82 10.02 25.06
N PRO A 40 5.48 8.86 25.25
CA PRO A 40 5.79 7.98 24.14
C PRO A 40 4.48 7.55 23.48
N ASN A 41 4.44 7.57 22.15
CA ASN A 41 3.29 7.08 21.41
C ASN A 41 2.99 5.64 21.84
N LYS A 42 1.76 5.42 22.30
CA LYS A 42 1.27 4.09 22.65
C LYS A 42 1.13 3.27 21.37
N ARG A 43 1.18 1.94 21.51
CA ARG A 43 1.13 1.02 20.38
C ARG A 43 -0.02 0.04 20.51
N LEU A 44 -0.51 -0.43 19.36
CA LEU A 44 -1.46 -1.53 19.27
C LEU A 44 -1.11 -2.35 18.04
N VAL A 45 -1.21 -3.67 18.13
CA VAL A 45 -0.97 -4.56 16.99
C VAL A 45 -2.31 -4.95 16.40
N LEU A 46 -2.52 -4.66 15.13
CA LEU A 46 -3.74 -4.99 14.39
C LEU A 46 -3.42 -5.99 13.28
N LEU A 47 -4.19 -7.06 13.17
CA LEU A 47 -4.04 -8.10 12.15
C LEU A 47 -5.32 -8.18 11.31
N ALA A 48 -5.19 -8.19 9.99
CA ALA A 48 -6.33 -8.31 9.09
C ALA A 48 -6.83 -9.76 9.04
N GLN A 49 -8.10 -9.98 9.38
CA GLN A 49 -8.72 -11.30 9.28
C GLN A 49 -9.06 -11.68 7.84
N ASN A 50 -9.37 -10.69 7.00
CA ASN A 50 -9.82 -10.89 5.63
C ASN A 50 -9.55 -9.64 4.79
N GLN A 51 -10.04 -9.62 3.55
CA GLN A 51 -9.84 -8.51 2.63
C GLN A 51 -10.43 -7.17 3.14
N GLU A 52 -11.53 -7.20 3.89
CA GLU A 52 -12.12 -5.98 4.47
C GLU A 52 -11.24 -5.47 5.63
N GLY A 53 -10.75 -6.36 6.49
CA GLY A 53 -9.75 -6.02 7.50
C GLY A 53 -8.51 -5.40 6.88
N TYR A 54 -8.02 -5.91 5.75
CA TYR A 54 -6.90 -5.29 5.02
C TYR A 54 -7.23 -3.87 4.54
N LYS A 55 -8.42 -3.62 4.00
CA LYS A 55 -8.84 -2.26 3.62
C LYS A 55 -8.90 -1.34 4.83
N ASN A 56 -9.39 -1.82 5.97
CA ASN A 56 -9.40 -1.07 7.22
C ASN A 56 -7.97 -0.71 7.66
N LEU A 57 -7.01 -1.64 7.58
CA LEU A 57 -5.60 -1.32 7.82
C LEU A 57 -5.08 -0.24 6.87
N CYS A 58 -5.41 -0.31 5.56
CA CYS A 58 -5.02 0.71 4.58
C CYS A 58 -5.63 2.09 4.90
N LYS A 59 -6.88 2.14 5.38
CA LYS A 59 -7.54 3.38 5.80
C LYS A 59 -6.88 3.96 7.05
N LEU A 60 -6.66 3.15 8.09
CA LEU A 60 -5.96 3.58 9.30
C LEU A 60 -4.55 4.10 9.01
N SER A 61 -3.81 3.40 8.13
CA SER A 61 -2.48 3.85 7.69
C SER A 61 -2.55 5.20 6.97
N SER A 62 -3.44 5.32 5.98
CA SER A 62 -3.66 6.58 5.23
C SER A 62 -4.02 7.75 6.14
N ILE A 63 -4.99 7.56 7.05
CA ILE A 63 -5.41 8.57 8.04
C ILE A 63 -4.22 8.97 8.93
N GLY A 64 -3.43 7.99 9.40
CA GLY A 64 -2.25 8.25 10.21
C GLY A 64 -1.23 9.17 9.51
N TYR A 65 -1.04 9.02 8.21
CA TYR A 65 -0.15 9.87 7.41
C TYR A 65 -0.77 11.21 6.99
N GLN A 66 -2.03 11.23 6.58
CA GLN A 66 -2.69 12.42 6.03
C GLN A 66 -3.16 13.39 7.12
N GLU A 67 -3.68 12.86 8.24
CA GLU A 67 -4.27 13.66 9.31
C GLU A 67 -3.41 13.64 10.58
N GLY A 68 -2.95 12.46 10.98
CA GLY A 68 -2.36 12.21 12.29
C GLY A 68 -0.84 12.37 12.40
N PHE A 69 -0.18 12.78 11.32
CA PHE A 69 1.28 12.83 11.26
C PHE A 69 1.83 13.96 12.13
N TYR A 70 2.63 13.57 13.12
CA TYR A 70 3.47 14.49 13.91
C TYR A 70 4.95 14.10 13.73
N TYR A 71 5.53 13.34 14.66
CA TYR A 71 6.83 12.66 14.44
C TYR A 71 6.67 11.25 13.86
N LYS A 72 5.50 10.66 14.03
CA LYS A 72 5.08 9.35 13.50
C LYS A 72 3.64 9.49 12.98
N PRO A 73 3.21 8.65 12.04
CA PRO A 73 1.81 8.56 11.65
C PRO A 73 1.03 7.95 12.82
N ARG A 74 0.09 8.71 13.40
CA ARG A 74 -0.69 8.28 14.58
C ARG A 74 -2.17 8.25 14.26
N ILE A 75 -2.90 7.35 14.89
CA ILE A 75 -4.36 7.33 14.89
C ILE A 75 -4.90 7.60 16.30
N ASP A 76 -6.20 7.76 16.45
CA ASP A 76 -6.88 7.85 17.75
C ASP A 76 -8.00 6.81 17.87
N PHE A 77 -8.64 6.74 19.03
CA PHE A 77 -9.69 5.77 19.30
C PHE A 77 -10.95 5.99 18.47
N ASP A 78 -11.20 7.20 17.98
CA ASP A 78 -12.37 7.50 17.15
C ASP A 78 -12.26 6.78 15.81
N VAL A 79 -11.13 6.95 15.11
CA VAL A 79 -10.89 6.25 13.84
C VAL A 79 -10.63 4.76 14.05
N LEU A 80 -9.99 4.37 15.17
CA LEU A 80 -9.82 2.96 15.47
C LEU A 80 -11.19 2.27 15.61
N LYS A 81 -12.14 2.91 16.30
CA LYS A 81 -13.50 2.39 16.46
C LYS A 81 -14.22 2.29 15.12
N GLU A 82 -14.13 3.33 14.29
CA GLU A 82 -14.74 3.38 12.94
C GLU A 82 -14.22 2.23 12.04
N TYR A 83 -12.92 1.98 12.04
CA TYR A 83 -12.26 0.98 11.18
C TYR A 83 -11.82 -0.28 11.95
N SER A 84 -12.53 -0.65 13.03
CA SER A 84 -12.19 -1.81 13.87
C SER A 84 -12.72 -3.15 13.35
N SER A 85 -13.65 -3.16 12.39
CA SER A 85 -14.23 -4.40 11.86
C SER A 85 -13.17 -5.27 11.18
N ASP A 86 -13.33 -6.59 11.26
CA ASP A 86 -12.46 -7.56 10.57
C ASP A 86 -10.96 -7.50 10.95
N LEU A 87 -10.64 -6.83 12.05
CA LEU A 87 -9.31 -6.75 12.66
C LEU A 87 -9.25 -7.57 13.95
N ILE A 88 -8.17 -8.32 14.12
CA ILE A 88 -7.74 -8.84 15.42
C ILE A 88 -6.80 -7.81 16.06
N CYS A 89 -6.97 -7.56 17.35
CA CYS A 89 -6.18 -6.60 18.12
C CYS A 89 -5.41 -7.31 19.23
N LEU A 90 -4.10 -7.10 19.28
CA LEU A 90 -3.25 -7.53 20.39
C LEU A 90 -2.90 -6.30 21.25
N SER A 91 -2.81 -6.50 22.56
CA SER A 91 -2.51 -5.42 23.51
C SER A 91 -1.17 -4.72 23.26
N GLY A 92 -0.27 -5.34 22.47
CA GLY A 92 1.00 -4.79 22.04
C GLY A 92 2.15 -5.08 23.01
N ASN A 93 3.30 -4.50 22.71
CA ASN A 93 4.52 -4.63 23.50
C ASN A 93 4.46 -3.80 24.81
N SER A 94 5.61 -3.56 25.48
CA SER A 94 5.65 -2.79 26.73
C SER A 94 5.20 -1.33 26.59
N ARG A 95 5.05 -0.83 25.36
CA ARG A 95 4.43 0.47 25.02
C ARG A 95 2.97 0.36 24.57
N GLY A 96 2.37 -0.82 24.75
CA GLY A 96 0.99 -1.11 24.45
C GLY A 96 0.03 -0.23 25.26
N GLU A 97 -1.19 -0.01 24.75
CA GLU A 97 -2.20 0.78 25.46
C GLU A 97 -2.41 0.26 26.90
N ILE A 98 -2.62 -1.04 27.06
CA ILE A 98 -2.91 -1.62 28.39
C ILE A 98 -1.69 -1.48 29.32
N ALA A 99 -0.49 -1.75 28.83
CA ALA A 99 0.75 -1.64 29.62
C ALA A 99 0.98 -0.19 30.08
N HIS A 100 0.71 0.79 29.22
CA HIS A 100 0.78 2.20 29.57
C HIS A 100 -0.20 2.57 30.69
N TRP A 101 -1.45 2.11 30.60
CA TRP A 101 -2.46 2.38 31.62
C TRP A 101 -2.12 1.73 32.96
N LEU A 102 -1.58 0.50 32.94
CA LEU A 102 -1.09 -0.18 34.13
C LEU A 102 0.01 0.62 34.83
N GLU A 103 0.98 1.12 34.05
CA GLU A 103 2.11 1.86 34.60
C GLU A 103 1.67 3.21 35.18
N LYS A 104 0.80 3.94 34.47
CA LYS A 104 0.42 5.31 34.85
C LYS A 104 -0.70 5.38 35.89
N PHE A 105 -1.67 4.46 35.85
CA PHE A 105 -2.91 4.56 36.62
C PHE A 105 -3.19 3.35 37.52
N GLY A 106 -2.41 2.27 37.41
CA GLY A 106 -2.57 1.06 38.23
C GLY A 106 -3.55 0.03 37.65
N GLU A 107 -3.70 -1.08 38.38
CA GLU A 107 -4.39 -2.28 37.89
C GLU A 107 -5.89 -2.09 37.64
N GLU A 108 -6.58 -1.31 38.47
CA GLU A 108 -8.03 -1.10 38.32
C GLU A 108 -8.38 -0.37 37.02
N GLU A 109 -7.67 0.72 36.73
CA GLU A 109 -7.87 1.50 35.50
C GLU A 109 -7.39 0.73 34.26
N ALA A 110 -6.30 -0.02 34.37
CA ALA A 110 -5.86 -0.91 33.29
C ALA A 110 -6.91 -1.99 33.00
N LEU A 111 -7.57 -2.54 34.02
CA LEU A 111 -8.63 -3.54 33.84
C LEU A 111 -9.88 -2.95 33.18
N LYS A 112 -10.23 -1.70 33.49
CA LYS A 112 -11.29 -0.96 32.77
C LYS A 112 -10.91 -0.82 31.28
N ARG A 113 -9.66 -0.43 30.99
CA ARG A 113 -9.14 -0.32 29.62
C ARG A 113 -9.15 -1.66 28.87
N VAL A 114 -8.86 -2.79 29.53
CA VAL A 114 -9.01 -4.13 28.93
C VAL A 114 -10.47 -4.37 28.49
N ARG A 115 -11.45 -4.05 29.33
CA ARG A 115 -12.88 -4.21 28.98
C ARG A 115 -13.30 -3.30 27.82
N GLU A 116 -12.80 -2.07 27.78
CA GLU A 116 -13.04 -1.14 26.65
C GLU A 116 -12.51 -1.71 25.33
N MET A 117 -11.28 -2.25 25.33
CA MET A 117 -10.69 -2.90 24.16
C MET A 117 -11.45 -4.16 23.74
N GLN A 118 -11.87 -4.99 24.71
CA GLN A 118 -12.69 -6.18 24.47
C GLN A 118 -14.04 -5.84 23.86
N ALA A 119 -14.67 -4.73 24.28
CA ALA A 119 -15.92 -4.24 23.71
C ALA A 119 -15.74 -3.72 22.27
N MET A 120 -14.59 -3.10 21.96
CA MET A 120 -14.26 -2.64 20.60
C MET A 120 -13.90 -3.78 19.65
N PHE A 121 -13.25 -4.83 20.15
CA PHE A 121 -12.86 -6.02 19.40
C PHE A 121 -13.48 -7.29 20.02
N PRO A 122 -14.81 -7.47 19.95
CA PRO A 122 -15.46 -8.66 20.50
C PRO A 122 -14.86 -9.93 19.92
N GLU A 123 -14.44 -10.85 20.79
CA GLU A 123 -13.78 -12.13 20.44
C GLU A 123 -12.52 -11.99 19.55
N ARG A 124 -12.01 -10.76 19.43
CA ARG A 124 -10.90 -10.38 18.55
C ARG A 124 -9.80 -9.63 19.31
N PHE A 125 -9.93 -9.48 20.63
CA PHE A 125 -8.92 -8.87 21.49
C PHE A 125 -8.12 -9.91 22.26
N TYR A 126 -6.80 -9.72 22.31
CA TYR A 126 -5.85 -10.65 22.91
C TYR A 126 -4.88 -9.89 23.80
N LEU A 127 -4.60 -10.41 25.00
CA LEU A 127 -3.54 -9.92 25.86
C LEU A 127 -2.21 -10.57 25.45
N GLU A 128 -1.29 -9.75 24.94
CA GLU A 128 -0.02 -10.16 24.35
C GLU A 128 1.09 -10.26 25.41
N LEU A 129 1.44 -11.49 25.78
CA LEU A 129 2.54 -11.78 26.67
C LEU A 129 3.86 -11.78 25.89
N ASN A 130 4.86 -11.12 26.44
CA ASN A 130 6.21 -11.08 25.89
C ASN A 130 7.23 -11.36 27.00
N ARG A 131 8.38 -11.93 26.61
CA ARG A 131 9.52 -12.21 27.51
C ARG A 131 10.83 -11.85 26.81
N THR A 132 10.93 -10.60 26.37
CA THR A 132 12.09 -10.09 25.63
C THR A 132 13.21 -9.61 26.57
N GLY A 133 13.39 -10.26 27.71
CA GLY A 133 14.51 -10.00 28.65
C GLY A 133 14.45 -8.70 29.47
N GLY A 134 13.42 -7.87 29.29
CA GLY A 134 13.22 -6.65 30.10
C GLY A 134 12.48 -6.92 31.42
N PRO A 135 12.82 -6.23 32.53
CA PRO A 135 12.19 -6.43 33.84
C PRO A 135 10.74 -5.94 33.89
N GLU A 136 10.31 -5.07 32.97
CA GLU A 136 8.92 -4.57 32.90
C GLU A 136 7.89 -5.70 32.68
N TRP A 137 8.33 -6.81 32.08
CA TRP A 137 7.48 -7.95 31.77
C TRP A 137 6.96 -8.67 33.01
N ASP A 138 7.67 -8.63 34.13
CA ASP A 138 7.22 -9.28 35.37
C ASP A 138 5.89 -8.68 35.85
N ARG A 139 5.79 -7.34 35.83
CA ARG A 139 4.58 -6.62 36.22
C ARG A 139 3.50 -6.76 35.15
N ILE A 140 3.84 -6.55 33.87
CA ILE A 140 2.88 -6.57 32.76
C ILE A 140 2.26 -7.96 32.61
N ASN A 141 3.07 -9.03 32.54
CA ASN A 141 2.56 -10.39 32.33
C ASN A 141 1.74 -10.87 33.54
N LYS A 142 2.16 -10.56 34.77
CA LYS A 142 1.38 -10.89 35.97
C LYS A 142 0.00 -10.23 35.91
N PHE A 143 -0.06 -8.95 35.57
CA PHE A 143 -1.33 -8.25 35.40
C PHE A 143 -2.17 -8.86 34.27
N TYR A 144 -1.57 -9.19 33.10
CA TYR A 144 -2.32 -9.79 31.99
C TYR A 144 -2.91 -11.15 32.35
N VAL A 145 -2.18 -11.98 33.11
CA VAL A 145 -2.70 -13.26 33.61
C VAL A 145 -3.91 -13.07 34.52
N GLU A 146 -3.85 -12.11 35.46
CA GLU A 146 -5.00 -11.83 36.34
C GLU A 146 -6.17 -11.18 35.60
N ALA A 147 -5.89 -10.22 34.71
CA ALA A 147 -6.91 -9.59 33.87
C ALA A 147 -7.62 -10.61 32.97
N SER A 148 -6.88 -11.59 32.45
CA SER A 148 -7.43 -12.70 31.68
C SER A 148 -8.41 -13.54 32.50
N LYS A 149 -8.05 -13.92 33.74
CA LYS A 149 -8.95 -14.65 34.64
C LYS A 149 -10.23 -13.87 34.96
N ILE A 150 -10.13 -12.56 35.11
CA ILE A 150 -11.27 -11.70 35.49
C ILE A 150 -12.21 -11.42 34.30
N THR A 151 -11.64 -11.16 33.11
CA THR A 151 -12.41 -10.69 31.95
C THR A 151 -12.72 -11.79 30.93
N GLY A 152 -12.08 -12.95 31.06
CA GLY A 152 -12.05 -13.98 30.03
C GLY A 152 -11.27 -13.58 28.79
N THR A 153 -10.60 -12.41 28.79
CA THR A 153 -9.78 -11.99 27.64
C THR A 153 -8.61 -12.93 27.51
N PRO A 154 -8.44 -13.57 26.36
CA PRO A 154 -7.53 -14.68 26.30
C PRO A 154 -6.07 -14.20 26.07
N LEU A 155 -5.09 -15.01 26.47
CA LEU A 155 -3.65 -14.67 26.43
C LEU A 155 -2.96 -15.23 25.17
N ILE A 156 -1.96 -14.53 24.63
CA ILE A 156 -1.15 -15.02 23.51
C ILE A 156 0.33 -14.71 23.73
N ALA A 157 1.22 -15.63 23.34
CA ALA A 157 2.65 -15.40 23.36
C ALA A 157 3.14 -14.71 22.07
N ALA A 158 3.96 -13.68 22.22
CA ALA A 158 4.69 -13.03 21.13
C ALA A 158 6.13 -12.69 21.56
N ASN A 159 6.96 -12.25 20.61
CA ASN A 159 8.37 -11.93 20.87
C ASN A 159 8.86 -10.62 20.22
N ASN A 160 7.95 -9.79 19.68
CA ASN A 160 8.24 -8.48 19.08
C ASN A 160 9.53 -8.48 18.22
N VAL A 161 9.60 -9.34 17.20
CA VAL A 161 10.84 -9.65 16.47
C VAL A 161 11.34 -8.45 15.65
N HIS A 162 12.63 -8.12 15.78
CA HIS A 162 13.34 -7.07 15.01
C HIS A 162 14.42 -7.63 14.09
N TYR A 163 14.89 -8.85 14.32
CA TYR A 163 15.96 -9.49 13.55
C TYR A 163 15.79 -11.01 13.53
N ILE A 164 16.54 -11.73 12.69
CA ILE A 164 16.29 -13.16 12.43
C ILE A 164 17.02 -14.04 13.46
N ALA A 165 18.34 -13.90 13.57
CA ALA A 165 19.17 -14.69 14.47
C ALA A 165 19.61 -13.89 15.71
N GLN A 166 19.87 -14.55 16.84
CA GLN A 166 20.18 -13.85 18.10
C GLN A 166 21.44 -12.97 18.01
N ASP A 167 22.43 -13.40 17.24
CA ASP A 167 23.69 -12.68 16.98
C ASP A 167 23.53 -11.45 16.06
N ASP A 168 22.40 -11.32 15.35
CA ASP A 168 22.06 -10.12 14.57
C ASP A 168 21.79 -8.90 15.47
N GLN A 169 21.75 -9.05 16.79
CA GLN A 169 21.55 -7.95 17.75
C GLN A 169 22.51 -6.77 17.46
N VAL A 170 23.78 -7.05 17.20
CA VAL A 170 24.78 -5.99 16.95
C VAL A 170 24.43 -5.22 15.68
N ALA A 171 24.03 -5.92 14.61
CA ALA A 171 23.60 -5.29 13.36
C ALA A 171 22.34 -4.43 13.58
N GLN A 172 21.38 -4.92 14.37
CA GLN A 172 20.19 -4.15 14.75
C GLN A 172 20.54 -2.89 15.55
N GLU A 173 21.49 -2.97 16.49
CA GLU A 173 21.92 -1.80 17.24
C GLU A 173 22.59 -0.75 16.35
N VAL A 174 23.41 -1.17 15.38
CA VAL A 174 23.98 -0.29 14.36
C VAL A 174 22.88 0.36 13.51
N LEU A 175 21.88 -0.41 13.07
CA LEU A 175 20.74 0.11 12.31
C LEU A 175 19.96 1.19 13.08
N ILE A 176 19.72 0.97 14.38
CA ILE A 176 19.09 1.97 15.26
C ILE A 176 19.95 3.24 15.36
N CYS A 177 21.27 3.10 15.48
CA CYS A 177 22.21 4.22 15.53
C CYS A 177 22.19 5.04 14.24
N ILE A 178 22.21 4.38 13.08
CA ILE A 178 22.08 5.04 11.76
C ILE A 178 20.75 5.80 11.68
N GLY A 179 19.64 5.16 12.03
CA GLY A 179 18.31 5.77 11.95
C GLY A 179 18.06 6.91 12.95
N SER A 180 18.84 6.98 14.02
CA SER A 180 18.75 8.04 15.03
C SER A 180 19.87 9.09 14.94
N ASN A 181 20.79 8.95 13.98
CA ASN A 181 21.99 9.77 13.84
C ASN A 181 22.84 9.82 15.14
N LYS A 182 23.08 8.65 15.72
CA LYS A 182 23.83 8.44 16.97
C LYS A 182 24.98 7.45 16.74
N THR A 183 25.95 7.42 17.64
CA THR A 183 27.06 6.44 17.61
C THR A 183 26.82 5.32 18.62
N LEU A 184 27.48 4.16 18.45
CA LEU A 184 27.36 3.05 19.41
C LEU A 184 27.85 3.42 20.82
N GLN A 185 28.83 4.33 20.90
CA GLN A 185 29.42 4.85 22.14
C GLN A 185 28.53 5.87 22.85
N ASP A 186 27.53 6.46 22.18
CA ASP A 186 26.59 7.38 22.82
C ASP A 186 25.67 6.61 23.79
N GLU A 187 25.84 6.83 25.09
CA GLU A 187 25.04 6.17 26.12
C GLU A 187 23.57 6.62 26.12
N SER A 188 23.27 7.81 25.60
CA SER A 188 21.91 8.35 25.51
C SER A 188 21.09 7.77 24.34
N ARG A 189 21.73 6.97 23.48
CA ARG A 189 21.05 6.35 22.33
C ARG A 189 19.94 5.42 22.79
N PHE A 190 18.91 5.28 21.95
CA PHE A 190 17.91 4.24 22.15
C PHE A 190 18.55 2.85 21.97
N LYS A 191 18.22 1.92 22.87
CA LYS A 191 18.61 0.51 22.81
C LYS A 191 17.38 -0.34 23.05
N LEU A 192 17.35 -1.55 22.48
CA LEU A 192 16.28 -2.52 22.74
C LEU A 192 16.35 -3.08 24.18
N GLY A 193 17.53 -3.08 24.80
CA GLY A 193 17.73 -3.49 26.19
C GLY A 193 18.04 -4.97 26.39
N SER A 194 17.93 -5.81 25.36
CA SER A 194 18.34 -7.21 25.37
C SER A 194 18.59 -7.73 23.95
N ASP A 195 19.12 -8.94 23.86
CA ASP A 195 19.35 -9.71 22.63
C ASP A 195 18.16 -10.65 22.28
N GLN A 196 17.02 -10.50 22.95
CA GLN A 196 15.91 -11.46 22.88
C GLN A 196 14.89 -11.16 21.78
N PHE A 197 15.12 -10.17 20.93
CA PHE A 197 14.18 -9.72 19.89
C PHE A 197 14.39 -10.42 18.53
N TYR A 198 14.91 -11.66 18.54
CA TYR A 198 15.10 -12.48 17.33
C TYR A 198 13.92 -13.42 17.06
N PHE A 199 13.91 -14.04 15.89
CA PHE A 199 12.90 -15.03 15.48
C PHE A 199 13.16 -16.38 16.15
N LYS A 200 12.74 -16.53 17.41
CA LYS A 200 12.83 -17.78 18.18
C LYS A 200 12.11 -18.93 17.48
N SER A 201 12.70 -20.12 17.55
CA SER A 201 12.03 -21.35 17.13
C SER A 201 10.78 -21.64 17.96
N GLY A 202 9.89 -22.48 17.42
CA GLY A 202 8.69 -22.92 18.14
C GLY A 202 9.03 -23.59 19.48
N GLU A 203 10.06 -24.43 19.54
CA GLU A 203 10.52 -25.09 20.76
C GLU A 203 10.98 -24.07 21.82
N GLN A 204 11.80 -23.08 21.42
CA GLN A 204 12.25 -22.02 22.32
C GLN A 204 11.06 -21.23 22.89
N MET A 205 10.06 -20.89 22.06
CA MET A 205 8.87 -20.18 22.52
C MET A 205 8.04 -21.01 23.49
N HIS A 206 7.81 -22.30 23.22
CA HIS A 206 7.08 -23.18 24.13
C HIS A 206 7.80 -23.36 25.46
N GLN A 207 9.12 -23.53 25.44
CA GLN A 207 9.92 -23.60 26.66
C GLN A 207 9.87 -22.29 27.45
N LEU A 208 9.88 -21.15 26.75
CA LEU A 208 9.83 -19.82 27.34
C LEU A 208 8.49 -19.55 28.03
N PHE A 209 7.39 -20.12 27.56
CA PHE A 209 6.03 -19.91 28.10
C PHE A 209 5.41 -21.18 28.72
N LYS A 210 6.23 -22.15 29.13
CA LYS A 210 5.78 -23.44 29.68
C LYS A 210 4.86 -23.33 30.91
N ASP A 211 4.97 -22.24 31.66
CA ASP A 211 4.16 -21.92 32.84
C ASP A 211 2.77 -21.37 32.50
N ILE A 212 2.52 -21.01 31.23
CA ILE A 212 1.22 -20.56 30.72
C ILE A 212 0.86 -21.42 29.49
N PRO A 213 0.44 -22.69 29.71
CA PRO A 213 0.04 -23.59 28.63
C PRO A 213 -1.06 -22.96 27.76
N GLY A 214 -0.97 -23.15 26.45
CA GLY A 214 -1.93 -22.61 25.47
C GLY A 214 -1.61 -21.20 24.94
N ALA A 215 -0.73 -20.43 25.59
CA ALA A 215 -0.37 -19.09 25.09
C ALA A 215 0.30 -19.13 23.70
N CYS A 216 1.14 -20.13 23.44
CA CYS A 216 1.75 -20.38 22.14
C CYS A 216 0.76 -20.99 21.14
N ASP A 217 -0.05 -21.97 21.57
CA ASP A 217 -1.00 -22.66 20.68
C ASP A 217 -2.01 -21.70 20.06
N ARG A 218 -2.40 -20.65 20.79
CA ARG A 218 -3.34 -19.64 20.30
C ARG A 218 -2.81 -18.77 19.16
N THR A 219 -1.50 -18.77 18.92
CA THR A 219 -0.94 -18.17 17.71
C THR A 219 -1.46 -18.86 16.44
N LEU A 220 -1.72 -20.17 16.51
CA LEU A 220 -2.27 -20.95 15.40
C LEU A 220 -3.74 -20.60 15.16
N GLU A 221 -4.53 -20.40 16.23
CA GLU A 221 -5.92 -19.92 16.13
C GLU A 221 -5.99 -18.58 15.37
N ILE A 222 -5.16 -17.60 15.75
CA ILE A 222 -5.08 -16.32 15.03
C ILE A 222 -4.67 -16.54 13.57
N ALA A 223 -3.65 -17.38 13.34
CA ALA A 223 -3.19 -17.69 12.00
C ALA A 223 -4.30 -18.29 11.14
N GLU A 224 -5.14 -19.18 11.68
CA GLU A 224 -6.30 -19.75 11.01
C GLU A 224 -7.36 -18.70 10.70
N ARG A 225 -7.62 -17.77 11.62
CA ARG A 225 -8.60 -16.68 11.49
C ARG A 225 -8.20 -15.57 10.51
N CYS A 226 -6.96 -15.56 10.04
CA CYS A 226 -6.46 -14.59 9.05
C CYS A 226 -6.39 -15.22 7.65
N ASP A 227 -7.17 -14.73 6.70
CA ASP A 227 -7.20 -15.17 5.30
C ASP A 227 -7.39 -13.98 4.34
N VAL A 228 -6.34 -13.15 4.20
CA VAL A 228 -6.30 -12.08 3.19
C VAL A 228 -5.91 -12.68 1.84
N LYS A 229 -6.67 -12.37 0.79
CA LYS A 229 -6.43 -12.89 -0.57
C LYS A 229 -6.37 -11.76 -1.58
N PHE A 230 -5.18 -11.51 -2.12
CA PHE A 230 -5.03 -10.60 -3.27
C PHE A 230 -5.44 -11.30 -4.56
N LYS A 231 -6.57 -10.87 -5.14
CA LYS A 231 -7.03 -11.32 -6.46
C LYS A 231 -6.41 -10.44 -7.55
N ILE A 232 -5.31 -10.90 -8.15
CA ILE A 232 -4.66 -10.20 -9.29
C ILE A 232 -5.18 -10.72 -10.64
N LYS A 233 -5.79 -11.89 -10.66
CA LYS A 233 -6.37 -12.51 -11.86
C LYS A 233 -7.85 -12.77 -11.67
N ASP A 234 -8.62 -12.65 -12.74
CA ASP A 234 -10.02 -13.04 -12.78
C ASP A 234 -10.18 -14.56 -12.88
N ASP A 235 -11.43 -15.03 -12.92
CA ASP A 235 -11.77 -16.46 -12.93
C ASP A 235 -11.33 -17.14 -14.25
N SER A 236 -11.04 -16.37 -15.29
CA SER A 236 -10.50 -16.84 -16.58
C SER A 236 -8.96 -16.84 -16.62
N GLY A 237 -8.30 -16.40 -15.54
CA GLY A 237 -6.84 -16.30 -15.44
C GLY A 237 -6.25 -15.03 -16.07
N LYS A 238 -7.08 -14.09 -16.53
CA LYS A 238 -6.65 -12.78 -17.07
C LYS A 238 -6.32 -11.83 -15.92
N ALA A 239 -5.30 -10.99 -16.10
CA ALA A 239 -4.96 -9.96 -15.12
C ALA A 239 -6.13 -8.97 -14.93
N ILE A 240 -6.43 -8.65 -13.67
CA ILE A 240 -7.42 -7.62 -13.31
C ILE A 240 -6.73 -6.26 -13.39
N TYR A 241 -7.24 -5.40 -14.27
CA TYR A 241 -6.79 -4.02 -14.39
C TYR A 241 -7.82 -3.07 -13.79
N HIS A 242 -7.36 -2.19 -12.91
CA HIS A 242 -8.19 -1.13 -12.33
C HIS A 242 -8.03 0.17 -13.15
N LEU A 243 -8.55 0.16 -14.38
CA LEU A 243 -8.53 1.33 -15.26
C LEU A 243 -9.71 2.25 -14.94
N PRO A 244 -9.51 3.57 -14.84
CA PRO A 244 -10.62 4.51 -14.81
C PRO A 244 -11.44 4.44 -16.11
N THR A 245 -12.74 4.67 -16.00
CA THR A 245 -13.60 4.81 -17.18
C THR A 245 -13.46 6.23 -17.73
N PHE A 246 -13.21 6.37 -19.03
CA PHE A 246 -13.18 7.67 -19.69
C PHE A 246 -14.62 8.20 -19.90
N PRO A 247 -14.95 9.43 -19.48
CA PRO A 247 -16.30 9.97 -19.60
C PRO A 247 -16.60 10.40 -21.05
N THR A 248 -17.37 9.60 -21.77
CA THR A 248 -17.87 9.97 -23.10
C THR A 248 -19.11 10.85 -23.02
N GLN A 249 -19.33 11.69 -24.03
CA GLN A 249 -20.52 12.55 -24.11
C GLN A 249 -21.71 11.79 -24.69
N ASN A 250 -22.92 12.13 -24.25
CA ASN A 250 -24.19 11.64 -24.79
C ASN A 250 -24.35 10.10 -24.82
N GLY A 251 -23.64 9.37 -23.95
CA GLY A 251 -23.73 7.92 -23.86
C GLY A 251 -23.06 7.17 -25.02
N VAL A 252 -22.21 7.82 -25.80
CA VAL A 252 -21.44 7.18 -26.88
C VAL A 252 -20.50 6.11 -26.29
N PRO A 253 -20.44 4.89 -26.82
CA PRO A 253 -19.48 3.88 -26.37
C PRO A 253 -18.03 4.39 -26.53
N VAL A 254 -17.16 4.07 -25.56
CA VAL A 254 -15.73 4.43 -25.58
C VAL A 254 -15.05 3.98 -26.88
N THR A 255 -15.44 2.81 -27.40
CA THR A 255 -14.95 2.19 -28.64
C THR A 255 -15.23 3.03 -29.88
N ASP A 256 -16.40 3.68 -29.90
CA ASP A 256 -16.84 4.50 -31.02
C ASP A 256 -16.22 5.90 -30.91
N ASP A 257 -16.11 6.43 -29.69
CA ASP A 257 -15.50 7.74 -29.43
C ASP A 257 -14.01 7.75 -29.79
N ILE A 258 -13.24 6.74 -29.37
CA ILE A 258 -11.82 6.64 -29.74
C ILE A 258 -11.64 6.51 -31.25
N ARG A 259 -12.48 5.71 -31.92
CA ARG A 259 -12.42 5.54 -33.37
C ARG A 259 -12.65 6.88 -34.06
N LYS A 260 -13.72 7.59 -33.71
CA LYS A 260 -14.03 8.90 -34.26
C LYS A 260 -12.87 9.88 -34.08
N ARG A 261 -12.36 10.03 -32.85
CA ARG A 261 -11.24 10.94 -32.53
C ARG A 261 -9.95 10.57 -33.25
N ALA A 262 -9.65 9.28 -33.41
CA ALA A 262 -8.46 8.84 -34.10
C ALA A 262 -8.50 9.15 -35.61
N PHE A 263 -9.65 9.00 -36.26
CA PHE A 263 -9.81 9.39 -37.67
C PHE A 263 -9.81 10.92 -37.84
N GLU A 264 -10.53 11.65 -37.00
CA GLU A 264 -10.51 13.13 -37.02
C GLU A 264 -9.10 13.68 -36.75
N GLY A 265 -8.38 13.08 -35.80
CA GLY A 265 -7.00 13.41 -35.47
C GLY A 265 -6.04 13.11 -36.62
N LEU A 266 -6.22 12.00 -37.33
CA LEU A 266 -5.40 11.67 -38.51
C LEU A 266 -5.55 12.73 -39.62
N GLU A 267 -6.77 13.19 -39.89
CA GLU A 267 -7.02 14.27 -40.86
C GLU A 267 -6.37 15.59 -40.43
N LEU A 268 -6.35 15.90 -39.13
CA LEU A 268 -5.62 17.05 -38.61
C LEU A 268 -4.10 16.89 -38.81
N ARG A 269 -3.54 15.70 -38.55
CA ARG A 269 -2.12 15.41 -38.79
C ARG A 269 -1.72 15.59 -40.25
N TYR A 270 -2.57 15.20 -41.19
CA TYR A 270 -2.32 15.46 -42.62
C TYR A 270 -2.27 16.95 -42.94
N LYS A 271 -3.18 17.75 -42.36
CA LYS A 271 -3.16 19.21 -42.53
C LYS A 271 -1.91 19.85 -41.91
N GLU A 272 -1.50 19.39 -40.73
CA GLU A 272 -0.26 19.83 -40.07
C GLU A 272 0.98 19.51 -40.91
N ALA A 273 1.06 18.30 -41.48
CA ALA A 273 2.14 17.90 -42.38
C ALA A 273 2.17 18.79 -43.63
N ALA A 274 1.01 18.99 -44.29
CA ALA A 274 0.90 19.86 -45.45
C ALA A 274 1.37 21.29 -45.16
N GLY A 275 1.05 21.81 -43.97
CA GLY A 275 1.53 23.12 -43.51
C GLY A 275 3.05 23.22 -43.34
N ARG A 276 3.75 22.10 -43.11
CA ARG A 276 5.23 22.01 -43.07
C ARG A 276 5.86 21.72 -44.43
N GLY A 277 5.06 21.58 -45.50
CA GLY A 277 5.54 21.16 -46.82
C GLY A 277 5.79 19.66 -46.93
N GLU A 278 5.36 18.87 -45.94
CA GLU A 278 5.32 17.41 -45.99
C GLU A 278 3.95 16.99 -46.56
N THR A 279 3.87 16.01 -47.45
CA THR A 279 2.57 15.52 -47.93
C THR A 279 2.58 14.01 -48.00
N VAL A 280 1.56 13.40 -47.41
CA VAL A 280 1.30 11.97 -47.56
C VAL A 280 0.62 11.78 -48.92
N PRO A 281 1.24 11.04 -49.87
CA PRO A 281 0.63 10.80 -51.17
C PRO A 281 -0.73 10.12 -51.04
N GLU A 282 -1.69 10.49 -51.89
CA GLU A 282 -3.06 9.93 -51.85
C GLU A 282 -3.06 8.40 -51.96
N GLU A 283 -2.13 7.82 -52.74
CA GLU A 283 -1.96 6.39 -52.89
C GLU A 283 -1.56 5.66 -51.59
N LYS A 284 -0.99 6.38 -50.60
CA LYS A 284 -0.59 5.80 -49.31
C LYS A 284 -1.65 5.95 -48.23
N LYS A 285 -2.63 6.86 -48.38
CA LYS A 285 -3.71 7.03 -47.38
C LYS A 285 -4.51 5.74 -47.10
N PRO A 286 -4.78 4.85 -48.08
CA PRO A 286 -5.41 3.56 -47.81
C PRO A 286 -4.63 2.70 -46.80
N ASP A 287 -3.29 2.76 -46.80
CA ASP A 287 -2.46 2.01 -45.85
C ASP A 287 -2.59 2.54 -44.42
N TYR A 288 -2.73 3.87 -44.25
CA TYR A 288 -2.99 4.48 -42.95
C TYR A 288 -4.36 4.07 -42.41
N VAL A 289 -5.41 4.08 -43.25
CA VAL A 289 -6.75 3.62 -42.83
C VAL A 289 -6.71 2.16 -42.41
N LYS A 290 -6.05 1.30 -43.20
CA LYS A 290 -5.89 -0.12 -42.89
C LYS A 290 -5.14 -0.35 -41.57
N ARG A 291 -4.06 0.41 -41.33
CA ARG A 291 -3.30 0.37 -40.07
C ARG A 291 -4.12 0.87 -38.89
N MET A 292 -4.86 1.96 -39.07
CA MET A 292 -5.75 2.54 -38.05
C MET A 292 -6.82 1.54 -37.60
N ASP A 293 -7.50 0.90 -38.55
CA ASP A 293 -8.52 -0.10 -38.26
C ASP A 293 -7.96 -1.32 -37.52
N TYR A 294 -6.78 -1.79 -37.93
CA TYR A 294 -6.08 -2.89 -37.26
C TYR A 294 -5.72 -2.55 -35.81
N GLU A 295 -5.09 -1.38 -35.58
CA GLU A 295 -4.70 -0.96 -34.23
C GLU A 295 -5.92 -0.76 -33.32
N LEU A 296 -6.95 -0.05 -33.79
CA LEU A 296 -8.19 0.16 -33.03
C LEU A 296 -8.87 -1.15 -32.67
N GLY A 297 -8.91 -2.12 -33.59
CA GLY A 297 -9.48 -3.44 -33.33
C GLY A 297 -8.74 -4.22 -32.24
N ILE A 298 -7.40 -4.12 -32.18
CA ILE A 298 -6.62 -4.77 -31.13
C ILE A 298 -6.80 -4.03 -29.79
N ILE A 299 -6.74 -2.70 -29.78
CA ILE A 299 -6.92 -1.87 -28.58
C ILE A 299 -8.27 -2.18 -27.92
N ASP A 300 -9.32 -2.27 -28.72
CA ASP A 300 -10.66 -2.62 -28.26
C ASP A 300 -10.72 -4.05 -27.71
N LYS A 301 -10.25 -5.03 -28.48
CA LYS A 301 -10.21 -6.45 -28.07
C LYS A 301 -9.47 -6.66 -26.73
N MET A 302 -8.44 -5.86 -26.47
CA MET A 302 -7.69 -5.92 -25.21
C MET A 302 -8.35 -5.17 -24.05
N GLY A 303 -9.26 -4.23 -24.34
CA GLY A 303 -9.97 -3.41 -23.36
C GLY A 303 -9.19 -2.14 -22.96
N PHE A 304 -8.34 -1.60 -23.84
CA PHE A 304 -7.50 -0.44 -23.54
C PHE A 304 -7.98 0.88 -24.17
N SER A 305 -9.18 0.91 -24.77
CA SER A 305 -9.73 2.12 -25.38
C SER A 305 -9.82 3.31 -24.41
N SER A 306 -10.30 3.09 -23.18
CA SER A 306 -10.34 4.15 -22.16
C SER A 306 -8.95 4.63 -21.75
N TYR A 307 -7.96 3.72 -21.71
CA TYR A 307 -6.58 4.08 -21.37
C TYR A 307 -5.99 5.06 -22.39
N PHE A 308 -6.17 4.81 -23.68
CA PHE A 308 -5.73 5.75 -24.74
C PHE A 308 -6.43 7.10 -24.64
N LEU A 309 -7.74 7.13 -24.38
CA LEU A 309 -8.48 8.39 -24.25
C LEU A 309 -8.06 9.19 -23.01
N ILE A 310 -7.79 8.54 -21.89
CA ILE A 310 -7.27 9.21 -20.69
C ILE A 310 -5.90 9.82 -21.00
N VAL A 311 -5.01 9.05 -21.63
CA VAL A 311 -3.66 9.53 -21.99
C VAL A 311 -3.70 10.69 -22.97
N MET A 312 -4.55 10.59 -24.00
CA MET A 312 -4.83 11.67 -24.94
C MET A 312 -5.28 12.95 -24.22
N ASP A 313 -6.20 12.84 -23.27
CA ASP A 313 -6.86 13.97 -22.63
C ASP A 313 -5.87 14.88 -21.89
N PHE A 314 -5.08 14.34 -20.95
CA PHE A 314 -4.14 15.18 -20.19
C PHE A 314 -2.94 15.65 -21.04
N ILE A 315 -2.54 14.91 -22.09
CA ILE A 315 -1.52 15.38 -23.05
C ILE A 315 -2.05 16.57 -23.86
N ASN A 316 -3.26 16.46 -24.39
CA ASN A 316 -3.84 17.55 -25.18
C ASN A 316 -4.14 18.77 -24.31
N TRP A 317 -4.65 18.56 -23.09
CA TRP A 317 -4.77 19.64 -22.12
C TRP A 317 -3.45 20.38 -21.92
N ALA A 318 -2.34 19.66 -21.73
CA ALA A 318 -1.02 20.28 -21.57
C ALA A 318 -0.61 21.07 -22.82
N LYS A 319 -0.75 20.48 -24.02
CA LYS A 319 -0.44 21.14 -25.30
C LYS A 319 -1.26 22.42 -25.49
N ASP A 320 -2.56 22.38 -25.20
CA ASP A 320 -3.49 23.50 -25.38
C ASP A 320 -3.25 24.63 -24.34
N HIS A 321 -2.63 24.32 -23.20
CA HIS A 321 -2.19 25.30 -22.20
C HIS A 321 -0.72 25.72 -22.37
N GLY A 322 -0.13 25.45 -23.53
CA GLY A 322 1.24 25.83 -23.87
C GLY A 322 2.30 25.16 -23.00
N ILE A 323 2.02 23.98 -22.43
CA ILE A 323 3.00 23.16 -21.73
C ILE A 323 3.71 22.29 -22.78
N PRO A 324 5.04 22.43 -22.96
CA PRO A 324 5.77 21.56 -23.87
C PRO A 324 5.67 20.09 -23.44
N VAL A 325 5.32 19.24 -24.41
CA VAL A 325 5.27 17.78 -24.28
C VAL A 325 6.29 17.20 -25.25
N GLY A 326 7.05 16.19 -24.82
CA GLY A 326 8.00 15.49 -25.68
C GLY A 326 7.28 14.73 -26.80
N PRO A 327 7.98 14.37 -27.89
CA PRO A 327 7.37 13.75 -29.07
C PRO A 327 6.87 12.31 -28.84
N GLY A 328 7.02 11.78 -27.62
CA GLY A 328 6.77 10.39 -27.24
C GLY A 328 8.08 9.61 -27.08
N ARG A 329 8.13 8.73 -26.08
CA ARG A 329 9.27 7.83 -25.85
C ARG A 329 8.82 6.37 -25.74
N GLY A 330 9.79 5.47 -25.85
CA GLY A 330 9.53 4.02 -25.77
C GLY A 330 8.71 3.49 -26.95
N SER A 331 8.00 2.39 -26.71
CA SER A 331 7.26 1.68 -27.77
C SER A 331 6.00 2.40 -28.24
N GLY A 332 5.43 3.31 -27.45
CA GLY A 332 4.20 4.04 -27.79
C GLY A 332 4.29 4.80 -29.12
N ALA A 333 5.49 5.21 -29.54
CA ALA A 333 5.74 5.86 -30.84
C ALA A 333 5.47 4.97 -32.06
N GLY A 334 5.32 3.65 -31.89
CA GLY A 334 4.96 2.73 -32.97
C GLY A 334 3.47 2.64 -33.30
N SER A 335 2.60 3.35 -32.55
CA SER A 335 1.15 3.33 -32.76
C SER A 335 0.68 4.52 -33.60
N LEU A 336 0.00 4.22 -34.71
CA LEU A 336 -0.68 5.22 -35.52
C LEU A 336 -1.85 5.84 -34.76
N VAL A 337 -2.57 5.06 -33.95
CA VAL A 337 -3.63 5.58 -33.07
C VAL A 337 -3.06 6.61 -32.10
N ALA A 338 -1.92 6.33 -31.46
CA ALA A 338 -1.27 7.27 -30.55
C ALA A 338 -0.84 8.57 -31.26
N PHE A 339 -0.29 8.45 -32.47
CA PHE A 339 0.07 9.61 -33.29
C PHE A 339 -1.14 10.48 -33.64
N SER A 340 -2.24 9.86 -34.09
CA SER A 340 -3.46 10.57 -34.46
C SER A 340 -4.17 11.22 -33.28
N LEU A 341 -4.14 10.59 -32.10
CA LEU A 341 -4.68 11.18 -30.86
C LEU A 341 -3.76 12.24 -30.25
N ARG A 342 -2.65 12.60 -30.90
CA ARG A 342 -1.62 13.53 -30.40
C ARG A 342 -0.92 13.08 -29.11
N ILE A 343 -0.98 11.79 -28.79
CA ILE A 343 -0.22 11.18 -27.69
C ILE A 343 1.27 11.18 -28.04
N THR A 344 1.60 10.85 -29.29
CA THR A 344 2.95 10.96 -29.85
C THR A 344 2.94 11.94 -31.02
N ASP A 345 4.10 12.53 -31.33
CA ASP A 345 4.27 13.49 -32.43
C ASP A 345 5.12 12.94 -33.59
N LEU A 346 5.45 11.64 -33.56
CA LEU A 346 6.14 10.92 -34.63
C LEU A 346 5.16 10.07 -35.44
N ASP A 347 5.08 10.31 -36.76
CA ASP A 347 4.35 9.42 -37.67
C ASP A 347 5.09 8.08 -37.80
N PRO A 348 4.50 6.94 -37.40
CA PRO A 348 5.17 5.64 -37.43
C PRO A 348 5.35 5.05 -38.84
N MET A 349 4.54 5.48 -39.82
CA MET A 349 4.45 4.81 -41.13
C MET A 349 5.73 4.99 -41.98
N PRO A 350 6.32 6.19 -42.12
CA PRO A 350 7.56 6.38 -42.90
C PRO A 350 8.75 5.62 -42.35
N TYR A 351 8.79 5.41 -41.03
CA TYR A 351 9.90 4.75 -40.33
C TYR A 351 9.64 3.26 -40.08
N SER A 352 8.53 2.72 -40.59
CA SER A 352 8.14 1.31 -40.41
C SER A 352 8.13 0.87 -38.94
N LEU A 353 7.67 1.75 -38.05
CA LEU A 353 7.58 1.41 -36.63
C LEU A 353 6.44 0.42 -36.39
N LEU A 354 6.74 -0.62 -35.60
CA LEU A 354 5.86 -1.75 -35.39
C LEU A 354 4.93 -1.49 -34.21
N PHE A 355 3.62 -1.60 -34.45
CA PHE A 355 2.60 -1.51 -33.39
C PHE A 355 2.72 -2.68 -32.41
N GLU A 356 3.06 -3.87 -32.91
CA GLU A 356 3.17 -5.10 -32.13
C GLU A 356 4.27 -5.04 -31.07
N ARG A 357 5.27 -4.16 -31.26
CA ARG A 357 6.29 -3.88 -30.25
C ARG A 357 5.71 -3.11 -29.07
N PHE A 358 4.67 -2.33 -29.29
CA PHE A 358 3.94 -1.63 -28.25
C PHE A 358 2.88 -2.52 -27.61
N LEU A 359 2.05 -3.14 -28.44
CA LEU A 359 0.89 -3.88 -28.00
C LEU A 359 0.78 -5.17 -28.81
N ASN A 360 1.25 -6.26 -28.21
CA ASN A 360 1.35 -7.56 -28.87
C ASN A 360 0.00 -8.29 -28.84
N PRO A 361 -0.66 -8.58 -29.98
CA PRO A 361 -1.97 -9.22 -30.02
C PRO A 361 -2.01 -10.62 -29.39
N GLU A 362 -0.88 -11.32 -29.30
CA GLU A 362 -0.77 -12.67 -28.72
C GLU A 362 -0.59 -12.65 -27.20
N ARG A 363 -0.23 -11.49 -26.62
CA ARG A 363 0.02 -11.34 -25.19
C ARG A 363 -0.73 -10.13 -24.65
N ILE A 364 -1.84 -10.38 -23.96
CA ILE A 364 -2.56 -9.31 -23.25
C ILE A 364 -1.72 -8.86 -22.05
N SER A 365 -0.99 -7.77 -22.23
CA SER A 365 -0.31 -7.03 -21.17
C SER A 365 -0.70 -5.57 -21.28
N MET A 366 -0.80 -4.89 -20.14
CA MET A 366 -1.09 -3.46 -20.11
C MET A 366 0.03 -2.69 -20.84
N PRO A 367 -0.31 -1.87 -21.85
CA PRO A 367 0.65 -1.01 -22.51
C PRO A 367 1.09 0.10 -21.55
N ASP A 368 2.31 0.62 -21.76
CA ASP A 368 2.88 1.68 -20.94
C ASP A 368 3.20 2.91 -21.81
N PHE A 369 2.47 4.01 -21.57
CA PHE A 369 2.75 5.32 -22.13
C PHE A 369 3.55 6.15 -21.14
N ASP A 370 4.84 6.22 -21.41
CA ASP A 370 5.75 7.14 -20.79
C ASP A 370 5.72 8.50 -21.49
N ILE A 371 5.47 9.58 -20.74
CA ILE A 371 5.26 10.91 -21.31
C ILE A 371 6.20 11.91 -20.66
N ASP A 372 6.92 12.65 -21.50
CA ASP A 372 7.82 13.70 -21.08
C ASP A 372 7.08 15.04 -21.09
N PHE A 373 7.02 15.69 -19.93
CA PHE A 373 6.49 17.05 -19.78
C PHE A 373 7.61 18.01 -19.39
N CYS A 374 7.45 19.29 -19.71
CA CYS A 374 8.29 20.35 -19.16
C CYS A 374 8.39 20.24 -17.62
N GLN A 375 9.62 20.15 -17.10
CA GLN A 375 9.88 19.93 -15.67
C GLN A 375 9.20 20.98 -14.79
N GLU A 376 9.20 22.24 -15.20
CA GLU A 376 8.66 23.36 -14.42
C GLU A 376 7.13 23.33 -14.33
N ARG A 377 6.46 22.85 -15.39
CA ARG A 377 4.99 22.87 -15.51
C ARG A 377 4.33 21.51 -15.34
N ARG A 378 5.10 20.43 -15.13
CA ARG A 378 4.61 19.05 -14.93
C ARG A 378 3.55 18.97 -13.82
N GLN A 379 3.70 19.74 -12.74
CA GLN A 379 2.76 19.73 -11.62
C GLN A 379 1.38 20.28 -11.99
N GLU A 380 1.28 21.15 -13.01
CA GLU A 380 -0.01 21.64 -13.51
C GLU A 380 -0.80 20.51 -14.17
N VAL A 381 -0.13 19.55 -14.81
CA VAL A 381 -0.77 18.38 -15.46
C VAL A 381 -1.21 17.32 -14.43
N ILE A 382 -0.54 17.25 -13.28
CA ILE A 382 -0.85 16.27 -12.22
C ILE A 382 -2.05 16.72 -11.36
N ARG A 383 -2.26 18.04 -11.24
CA ARG A 383 -3.36 18.64 -10.47
C ARG A 383 -4.65 18.66 -11.28
#